data_AF-A0A6L9LEE2-F1
#
_entry.id   AF-A0A6L9LEE2-F1
#
_cell.length_a   1.000
_cell.length_b   1.000
_cell.length_c   1.000
_cell.angle_alpha   90.00
_cell.angle_beta   90.00
_cell.angle_gamma   90.00
#
_symmetry.space_group_name_H-M   'P 1'
#
loop_
_entity.id
_entity.type
_entity.pdbx_description
1 polymer ?
#
loop_
_entity_poly.entity_id
_entity_poly.type
_entity_poly.pdbx_seq_one_letter_code
_entity_poly.pdbx_strand_id
1 'polypeptide(L)'
;MKPILTFLLLVTSFITMAQSSSSLNTVINEDDKTMSIQVDGERNGKTINYQRTFDVTNLTSTEKDELKTRVLDSLGVGKVTTAPDPEPIARRGQGAARSAKVIKSTTITSNNNPRPSAQPAPSAEAGQVVTTFTCETCSGKIKLEIVGKLDDYSIERDAKAGTDKRLFPYQIPLTPGDYTLNYYQNGVLQIQSAFTVKLGESGTVVIN
;
A
#
# COMPACT_ATOMS: atom_id res chain seq x y z
N MET A 1 -43.58 43.91 -25.49
CA MET A 1 -42.64 42.84 -25.89
C MET A 1 -41.37 43.01 -25.05
N LYS A 2 -41.04 42.03 -24.20
CA LYS A 2 -39.93 42.08 -23.23
C LYS A 2 -39.06 40.85 -23.47
N PRO A 3 -37.77 40.97 -23.85
CA PRO A 3 -36.92 39.80 -23.98
C PRO A 3 -35.65 39.95 -23.17
N ILE A 4 -35.68 39.81 -21.84
CA ILE A 4 -34.44 39.72 -21.06
C ILE A 4 -34.67 38.80 -19.85
N LEU A 5 -34.96 37.52 -20.11
CA LEU A 5 -35.02 36.47 -19.09
C LEU A 5 -34.13 35.29 -19.52
N THR A 6 -32.87 35.57 -19.85
CA THR A 6 -31.89 34.57 -20.31
C THR A 6 -30.51 34.79 -19.69
N PHE A 7 -30.46 35.12 -18.39
CA PHE A 7 -29.22 35.24 -17.61
C PHE A 7 -29.18 34.29 -16.40
N LEU A 8 -29.79 33.09 -16.50
CA LEU A 8 -29.91 32.15 -15.38
C LEU A 8 -29.17 30.81 -15.56
N LEU A 9 -28.26 30.65 -16.52
CA LEU A 9 -27.68 29.33 -16.76
C LEU A 9 -26.18 29.33 -17.05
N LEU A 10 -25.40 29.92 -16.14
CA LEU A 10 -23.95 29.81 -16.19
C LEU A 10 -23.34 29.78 -14.78
N VAL A 11 -23.74 28.82 -13.96
CA VAL A 11 -22.96 28.42 -12.78
C VAL A 11 -22.50 27.00 -13.02
N THR A 12 -21.45 26.89 -13.83
CA THR A 12 -20.72 25.65 -14.07
C THR A 12 -20.22 25.09 -12.75
N SER A 13 -20.72 23.91 -12.43
CA SER A 13 -20.34 23.13 -11.27
C SER A 13 -18.84 22.81 -11.32
N PHE A 14 -18.05 23.46 -10.46
CA PHE A 14 -16.70 23.00 -10.15
C PHE A 14 -16.80 21.82 -9.17
N ILE A 15 -17.12 20.63 -9.69
CA ILE A 15 -16.96 19.40 -8.92
C ILE A 15 -15.48 19.05 -8.98
N THR A 16 -14.69 19.54 -8.03
CA THR A 16 -13.35 19.03 -7.79
C THR A 16 -13.46 17.62 -7.22
N MET A 17 -13.46 16.63 -8.09
CA MET A 17 -13.25 15.24 -7.68
C MET A 17 -11.78 15.10 -7.23
N ALA A 18 -11.52 15.34 -5.95
CA ALA A 18 -10.32 14.83 -5.30
C ALA A 18 -10.46 13.29 -5.25
N GLN A 19 -10.03 12.62 -6.31
CA GLN A 19 -9.91 11.17 -6.32
C GLN A 19 -8.78 10.80 -5.35
N SER A 20 -9.16 10.47 -4.11
CA SER A 20 -8.26 9.89 -3.11
C SER A 20 -7.90 8.45 -3.52
N SER A 21 -7.10 8.29 -4.57
CA SER A 21 -6.45 7.03 -4.91
C SER A 21 -5.17 6.93 -4.07
N SER A 22 -5.29 6.33 -2.90
CA SER A 22 -4.13 5.96 -2.09
C SER A 22 -3.40 4.82 -2.81
N SER A 23 -2.34 5.13 -3.56
CA SER A 23 -1.43 4.15 -4.13
C SER A 23 -0.27 4.03 -3.15
N LEU A 24 -0.14 2.89 -2.48
CA LEU A 24 0.91 2.67 -1.50
C LEU A 24 1.72 1.43 -1.89
N ASN A 25 3.01 1.62 -2.07
CA ASN A 25 3.98 0.59 -2.38
C ASN A 25 4.82 0.38 -1.11
N THR A 26 4.65 -0.77 -0.46
CA THR A 26 5.49 -1.20 0.65
C THR A 26 6.37 -2.36 0.18
N VAL A 27 7.69 -2.22 0.32
CA VAL A 27 8.67 -3.30 0.12
C VAL A 27 9.38 -3.51 1.44
N ILE A 28 9.35 -4.75 1.92
CA ILE A 28 10.04 -5.13 3.15
C ILE A 28 10.95 -6.31 2.79
N ASN A 29 12.24 -6.09 2.95
CA ASN A 29 13.26 -7.11 2.77
C ASN A 29 13.90 -7.36 4.14
N GLU A 30 13.81 -8.58 4.63
CA GLU A 30 14.38 -8.99 5.90
C GLU A 30 15.38 -10.12 5.67
N ASP A 31 16.57 -9.96 6.22
CA ASP A 31 17.58 -11.01 6.32
C ASP A 31 18.00 -11.22 7.79
N ASP A 32 18.96 -12.11 8.03
CA ASP A 32 19.45 -12.44 9.38
C ASP A 32 20.10 -11.26 10.12
N LYS A 33 20.48 -10.20 9.39
CA LYS A 33 21.27 -9.08 9.91
C LYS A 33 20.55 -7.75 9.79
N THR A 34 19.77 -7.56 8.74
CA THR A 34 19.15 -6.28 8.39
C THR A 34 17.70 -6.43 7.97
N MET A 35 16.92 -5.41 8.26
CA MET A 35 15.56 -5.25 7.76
C MET A 35 15.46 -3.92 7.02
N SER A 36 15.21 -3.96 5.71
CA SER A 36 14.94 -2.78 4.89
C SER A 36 13.44 -2.60 4.69
N ILE A 37 12.91 -1.44 5.09
CA ILE A 37 11.52 -1.04 4.88
C ILE A 37 11.51 0.16 3.94
N GLN A 38 10.85 -0.02 2.80
CA GLN A 38 10.59 1.01 1.81
C GLN A 38 9.08 1.20 1.68
N VAL A 39 8.62 2.44 1.82
CA VAL A 39 7.22 2.83 1.66
C VAL A 39 7.15 4.07 0.79
N ASP A 40 6.59 3.92 -0.40
CA ASP A 40 6.40 5.00 -1.37
C ASP A 40 4.93 5.08 -1.77
N GLY A 41 4.38 6.29 -1.83
CA GLY A 41 3.01 6.46 -2.30
C GLY A 41 2.28 7.65 -1.72
N GLU A 42 0.96 7.64 -1.84
CA GLU A 42 0.09 8.60 -1.17
C GLU A 42 -0.94 7.90 -0.29
N ARG A 43 -1.19 8.46 0.90
CA ARG A 43 -2.27 8.04 1.79
C ARG A 43 -2.90 9.25 2.44
N ASN A 44 -4.22 9.36 2.36
CA ASN A 44 -4.98 10.50 2.91
C ASN A 44 -4.49 11.87 2.39
N GLY A 45 -4.06 11.93 1.11
CA GLY A 45 -3.51 13.14 0.51
C GLY A 45 -2.11 13.53 1.01
N LYS A 46 -1.43 12.63 1.74
CA LYS A 46 -0.05 12.79 2.18
C LYS A 46 0.85 11.85 1.38
N THR A 47 1.81 12.41 0.66
CA THR A 47 2.89 11.63 0.05
C THR A 47 3.79 11.05 1.16
N ILE A 48 4.06 9.75 1.07
CA ILE A 48 4.96 9.01 1.94
C ILE A 48 6.12 8.57 1.05
N ASN A 49 7.34 8.96 1.44
CA ASN A 49 8.59 8.43 0.90
C ASN A 49 9.44 8.08 2.12
N TYR A 50 9.60 6.78 2.35
CA TYR A 50 10.29 6.26 3.50
C TYR A 50 11.20 5.12 3.04
N GLN A 51 12.48 5.22 3.35
CA GLN A 51 13.45 4.17 3.12
C GLN A 51 14.38 4.12 4.32
N ARG A 52 14.30 3.03 5.09
CA ARG A 52 15.17 2.80 6.25
C ARG A 52 15.61 1.35 6.28
N THR A 53 16.87 1.14 6.66
CA THR A 53 17.41 -0.17 7.01
C THR A 53 17.73 -0.20 8.50
N PHE A 54 17.33 -1.27 9.16
CA PHE A 54 17.53 -1.53 10.57
C PHE A 54 18.50 -2.69 10.74
N ASP A 55 19.35 -2.62 11.77
CA ASP A 55 20.10 -3.77 12.25
C ASP A 55 19.15 -4.62 13.10
N VAL A 56 19.01 -5.90 12.75
CA VAL A 56 18.11 -6.85 13.40
C VAL A 56 18.84 -8.09 13.90
N THR A 57 20.19 -8.10 13.94
CA THR A 57 20.97 -9.29 14.34
C THR A 57 20.62 -9.83 15.72
N ASN A 58 20.16 -8.96 16.62
CA ASN A 58 19.83 -9.30 18.01
C ASN A 58 18.33 -9.23 18.30
N LEU A 59 17.49 -9.17 17.26
CA LEU A 59 16.04 -9.16 17.42
C LEU A 59 15.47 -10.55 17.18
N THR A 60 14.60 -10.98 18.09
CA THR A 60 13.72 -12.14 17.88
C THR A 60 12.71 -11.86 16.77
N SER A 61 12.16 -12.91 16.16
CA SER A 61 11.12 -12.77 15.13
C SER A 61 9.94 -11.90 15.61
N THR A 62 9.52 -12.05 16.87
CA THR A 62 8.47 -11.19 17.47
C THR A 62 8.87 -9.72 17.54
N GLU A 63 10.12 -9.41 17.92
CA GLU A 63 10.60 -8.02 17.97
C GLU A 63 10.75 -7.40 16.57
N LYS A 64 11.11 -8.22 15.57
CA LYS A 64 11.15 -7.80 14.17
C LYS A 64 9.74 -7.48 13.65
N ASP A 65 8.74 -8.30 13.96
CA ASP A 65 7.34 -8.04 13.64
C ASP A 65 6.80 -6.78 14.33
N GLU A 66 7.15 -6.57 15.60
CA GLU A 66 6.80 -5.35 16.32
C GLU A 66 7.48 -4.12 15.71
N LEU A 67 8.74 -4.21 15.30
CA LEU A 67 9.46 -3.13 14.63
C LEU A 67 8.78 -2.77 13.31
N LYS A 68 8.48 -3.77 12.47
CA LYS A 68 7.74 -3.60 11.22
C LYS A 68 6.39 -2.92 11.46
N THR A 69 5.59 -3.46 12.38
CA THR A 69 4.28 -2.92 12.73
C THR A 69 4.38 -1.47 13.19
N ARG A 70 5.31 -1.17 14.09
CA ARG A 70 5.55 0.19 14.60
C ARG A 70 5.97 1.17 13.51
N VAL A 71 6.85 0.75 12.60
CA VAL A 71 7.26 1.56 11.46
C VAL A 71 6.05 1.85 10.57
N LEU A 72 5.29 0.83 10.18
CA LEU A 72 4.13 0.99 9.31
C LEU A 72 3.02 1.83 9.98
N ASP A 73 2.79 1.66 11.28
CA ASP A 73 1.83 2.46 12.05
C ASP A 73 2.28 3.93 12.16
N SER A 74 3.58 4.17 12.34
CA SER A 74 4.13 5.54 12.38
C SER A 74 3.96 6.28 11.06
N LEU A 75 3.95 5.55 9.95
CA LEU A 75 3.66 6.05 8.61
C LEU A 75 2.15 6.13 8.33
N GLY A 76 1.33 5.61 9.26
CA GLY A 76 -0.11 5.50 9.13
C GLY A 76 -0.52 4.51 8.06
N VAL A 77 0.37 3.58 7.66
CA VAL A 77 0.16 2.60 6.59
C VAL A 77 -0.22 1.20 7.08
N GLY A 78 -0.03 0.93 8.37
CA GLY A 78 -0.32 -0.37 9.00
C GLY A 78 -1.75 -0.88 8.78
N LYS A 79 -1.89 -2.21 8.90
CA LYS A 79 -3.21 -2.85 8.97
C LYS A 79 -3.94 -2.25 10.17
N VAL A 80 -5.20 -1.89 9.99
CA VAL A 80 -6.08 -1.65 11.12
C VAL A 80 -6.25 -3.01 11.81
N THR A 81 -5.34 -3.33 12.74
CA THR A 81 -5.49 -4.50 13.59
C THR A 81 -6.81 -4.29 14.31
N THR A 82 -7.81 -5.09 13.93
CA THR A 82 -9.05 -5.19 14.68
C THR A 82 -8.63 -5.43 16.12
N ALA A 83 -9.05 -4.50 17.00
CA ALA A 83 -8.73 -4.56 18.41
C ALA A 83 -8.95 -5.99 18.94
N PRO A 84 -8.13 -6.47 19.89
CA PRO A 84 -8.41 -7.72 20.56
C PRO A 84 -9.85 -7.72 21.04
N ASP A 85 -10.54 -8.82 20.74
CA ASP A 85 -11.90 -9.14 21.16
C ASP A 85 -12.17 -8.60 22.57
N PRO A 86 -13.23 -7.78 22.80
CA PRO A 86 -13.54 -7.34 24.13
C PRO A 86 -13.86 -8.56 24.99
N GLU A 87 -12.93 -8.91 25.89
CA GLU A 87 -13.21 -9.83 26.97
C GLU A 87 -14.53 -9.43 27.67
N PRO A 88 -15.37 -10.41 28.06
CA PRO A 88 -16.65 -10.14 28.68
C PRO A 88 -16.50 -9.26 29.93
N ILE A 89 -17.22 -8.14 29.90
CA ILE A 89 -17.21 -7.07 30.89
C ILE A 89 -17.44 -7.59 32.32
N ALA A 90 -16.46 -7.39 33.20
CA ALA A 90 -16.70 -7.29 34.63
C ALA A 90 -16.79 -5.81 35.02
N ARG A 91 -18.03 -5.32 35.24
CA ARG A 91 -18.32 -3.98 35.78
C ARG A 91 -17.71 -3.79 37.16
N ARG A 92 -16.93 -2.72 37.37
CA ARG A 92 -17.06 -1.85 38.57
C ARG A 92 -16.14 -0.62 38.52
N GLY A 93 -16.70 0.54 38.88
CA GLY A 93 -15.93 1.65 39.46
C GLY A 93 -15.99 2.96 38.68
N GLN A 94 -16.93 3.83 39.07
CA GLN A 94 -16.96 5.25 38.71
C GLN A 94 -15.70 6.00 39.22
N GLY A 95 -15.18 6.93 38.43
CA GLY A 95 -14.10 7.83 38.86
C GLY A 95 -13.72 8.90 37.84
N ALA A 96 -14.42 10.03 37.91
CA ALA A 96 -14.00 11.42 37.66
C ALA A 96 -12.92 11.76 36.58
N ALA A 97 -13.37 12.57 35.60
CA ALA A 97 -12.81 13.87 35.17
C ALA A 97 -11.41 13.96 34.53
N ARG A 98 -11.32 14.47 33.28
CA ARG A 98 -10.89 15.86 32.95
C ARG A 98 -10.58 16.07 31.44
N SER A 99 -11.13 17.17 30.93
CA SER A 99 -10.59 18.13 29.95
C SER A 99 -9.94 17.65 28.63
N ALA A 100 -10.69 17.81 27.54
CA ALA A 100 -10.16 17.87 26.18
C ALA A 100 -9.60 19.27 25.86
N LYS A 101 -8.33 19.34 25.44
CA LYS A 101 -7.68 20.55 24.92
C LYS A 101 -7.55 20.44 23.40
N VAL A 102 -8.34 21.24 22.70
CA VAL A 102 -8.30 21.45 21.25
C VAL A 102 -6.99 22.13 20.87
N ILE A 103 -6.20 21.52 19.97
CA ILE A 103 -5.05 22.17 19.32
C ILE A 103 -5.33 22.24 17.82
N LYS A 104 -5.52 23.48 17.37
CA LYS A 104 -5.67 23.93 15.99
C LYS A 104 -4.26 24.02 15.38
N SER A 105 -4.03 23.42 14.22
CA SER A 105 -2.78 23.58 13.48
C SER A 105 -3.03 24.04 12.04
N THR A 106 -2.14 24.94 11.64
CA THR A 106 -2.29 25.96 10.62
C THR A 106 -1.77 25.48 9.28
N THR A 107 -2.51 25.84 8.23
CA THR A 107 -2.23 25.68 6.80
C THR A 107 -0.93 26.40 6.39
N ILE A 108 -0.04 25.72 5.66
CA ILE A 108 0.98 26.37 4.83
C ILE A 108 0.91 25.80 3.42
N THR A 109 0.64 26.69 2.48
CA THR A 109 0.60 26.54 1.03
C THR A 109 2.01 26.49 0.45
N SER A 110 2.29 25.61 -0.53
CA SER A 110 3.18 25.98 -1.64
C SER A 110 3.06 25.04 -2.85
N ASN A 111 2.79 25.67 -3.99
CA ASN A 111 2.70 25.13 -5.35
C ASN A 111 4.09 24.78 -5.94
N ASN A 112 4.18 23.70 -6.72
CA ASN A 112 4.44 23.75 -8.17
C ASN A 112 4.79 22.35 -8.70
N ASN A 113 4.06 21.93 -9.74
CA ASN A 113 4.12 20.63 -10.40
C ASN A 113 4.89 20.74 -11.72
N PRO A 114 5.77 19.78 -12.07
CA PRO A 114 6.02 19.47 -13.47
C PRO A 114 5.88 17.97 -13.81
N ARG A 115 4.99 17.73 -14.80
CA ARG A 115 5.03 16.78 -15.93
C ARG A 115 5.35 15.28 -15.65
N PRO A 116 4.49 14.32 -16.05
CA PRO A 116 4.75 12.89 -15.86
C PRO A 116 5.91 12.38 -16.72
N SER A 117 7.02 12.01 -16.08
CA SER A 117 8.08 11.17 -16.65
C SER A 117 7.62 9.72 -16.66
N ALA A 118 7.93 8.99 -17.73
CA ALA A 118 7.76 7.55 -17.79
C ALA A 118 8.47 6.91 -16.59
N GLN A 119 7.75 6.10 -15.80
CA GLN A 119 8.34 5.38 -14.67
C GLN A 119 9.49 4.50 -15.20
N PRO A 120 10.72 4.65 -14.69
CA PRO A 120 11.82 3.77 -15.04
C PRO A 120 11.44 2.31 -14.74
N ALA A 121 11.79 1.39 -15.64
CA ALA A 121 11.67 -0.04 -15.36
C ALA A 121 12.43 -0.37 -14.06
N PRO A 122 11.89 -1.22 -13.18
CA PRO A 122 12.61 -1.60 -11.97
C PRO A 122 13.93 -2.26 -12.36
N SER A 123 15.04 -1.68 -11.91
CA SER A 123 16.38 -2.23 -12.14
C SER A 123 16.56 -3.44 -11.24
N ALA A 124 16.64 -4.64 -11.80
CA ALA A 124 16.94 -5.85 -11.04
C ALA A 124 18.39 -5.78 -10.51
N GLU A 125 18.57 -6.06 -9.22
CA GLU A 125 19.91 -6.23 -8.65
C GLU A 125 20.50 -7.59 -9.06
N ALA A 126 21.83 -7.75 -8.93
CA ALA A 126 22.52 -8.99 -9.29
C ALA A 126 21.93 -10.18 -8.51
N GLY A 127 21.35 -11.15 -9.23
CA GLY A 127 20.70 -12.32 -8.65
C GLY A 127 19.18 -12.22 -8.53
N GLN A 128 18.56 -11.10 -8.89
CA GLN A 128 17.10 -10.96 -8.98
C GLN A 128 16.60 -11.14 -10.42
N VAL A 129 15.35 -11.56 -10.54
CA VAL A 129 14.66 -11.86 -11.79
C VAL A 129 13.37 -11.05 -11.82
N VAL A 130 13.19 -10.25 -12.88
CA VAL A 130 11.96 -9.49 -13.05
C VAL A 130 10.81 -10.44 -13.37
N THR A 131 9.84 -10.50 -12.46
CA THR A 131 8.61 -11.27 -12.60
C THR A 131 7.46 -10.32 -12.94
N THR A 132 6.72 -10.64 -14.00
CA THR A 132 5.59 -9.86 -14.47
C THR A 132 4.29 -10.54 -14.07
N PHE A 133 3.46 -9.85 -13.30
CA PHE A 133 2.10 -10.25 -12.99
C PHE A 133 1.16 -9.58 -13.97
N THR A 134 0.25 -10.36 -14.56
CA THR A 134 -0.73 -9.87 -15.51
C THR A 134 -2.12 -10.32 -15.09
N CYS A 135 -3.11 -9.44 -15.23
CA CYS A 135 -4.50 -9.78 -15.04
C CYS A 135 -5.36 -9.05 -16.05
N GLU A 136 -6.07 -9.80 -16.89
CA GLU A 136 -6.91 -9.24 -17.97
C GLU A 136 -8.32 -8.91 -17.48
N THR A 137 -8.81 -9.65 -16.49
CA THR A 137 -10.20 -9.63 -15.99
C THR A 137 -10.35 -8.89 -14.66
N CYS A 138 -9.25 -8.45 -14.04
CA CYS A 138 -9.25 -7.79 -12.74
C CYS A 138 -10.01 -6.45 -12.76
N SER A 139 -10.99 -6.32 -11.87
CA SER A 139 -11.81 -5.10 -11.71
C SER A 139 -12.11 -4.81 -10.23
N GLY A 140 -12.57 -3.61 -9.90
CA GLY A 140 -12.85 -3.22 -8.51
C GLY A 140 -11.60 -3.04 -7.64
N LYS A 141 -11.74 -3.12 -6.31
CA LYS A 141 -10.58 -2.99 -5.40
C LYS A 141 -9.78 -4.28 -5.43
N ILE A 142 -8.49 -4.20 -5.64
CA ILE A 142 -7.62 -5.35 -5.79
C ILE A 142 -6.44 -5.25 -4.84
N LYS A 143 -6.02 -6.42 -4.34
CA LYS A 143 -4.84 -6.55 -3.49
C LYS A 143 -4.05 -7.77 -3.91
N LEU A 144 -2.75 -7.59 -4.11
CA LEU A 144 -1.79 -8.67 -4.35
C LEU A 144 -0.89 -8.80 -3.14
N GLU A 145 -0.68 -10.02 -2.69
CA GLU A 145 0.29 -10.37 -1.67
C GLU A 145 1.16 -11.51 -2.22
N ILE A 146 2.48 -11.29 -2.27
CA ILE A 146 3.46 -12.26 -2.73
C ILE A 146 4.30 -12.64 -1.53
N VAL A 147 4.28 -13.92 -1.15
CA VAL A 147 4.96 -14.45 0.05
C VAL A 147 5.99 -15.47 -0.37
N GLY A 148 7.24 -15.30 0.04
CA GLY A 148 8.29 -16.30 -0.13
C GLY A 148 8.10 -17.50 0.81
N LYS A 149 8.47 -18.70 0.37
CA LYS A 149 8.26 -19.93 1.14
C LYS A 149 9.41 -20.24 2.11
N LEU A 150 10.62 -19.80 1.76
CA LEU A 150 11.85 -20.10 2.50
C LEU A 150 12.39 -18.90 3.27
N ASP A 151 11.91 -17.71 2.93
CA ASP A 151 12.27 -16.43 3.51
C ASP A 151 11.01 -15.72 4.02
N ASP A 152 11.14 -14.85 5.01
CA ASP A 152 10.05 -14.02 5.53
C ASP A 152 9.69 -12.87 4.56
N TYR A 153 9.99 -13.05 3.27
CA TYR A 153 9.73 -12.12 2.20
C TYR A 153 8.22 -12.00 1.96
N SER A 154 7.70 -10.79 2.07
CA SER A 154 6.30 -10.49 1.78
C SER A 154 6.14 -9.12 1.16
N ILE A 155 5.45 -9.07 0.02
CA ILE A 155 5.13 -7.81 -0.65
C ILE A 155 3.63 -7.72 -0.87
N GLU A 156 3.06 -6.63 -0.37
CA GLU A 156 1.64 -6.29 -0.50
C GLU A 156 1.48 -5.09 -1.46
N ARG A 157 0.48 -5.16 -2.34
CA ARG A 157 0.11 -4.11 -3.29
C ARG A 157 -1.40 -3.97 -3.33
N ASP A 158 -1.88 -2.78 -2.98
CA ASP A 158 -3.29 -2.42 -3.09
C ASP A 158 -3.50 -1.46 -4.26
N ALA A 159 -4.55 -1.67 -5.06
CA ALA A 159 -5.04 -0.67 -6.00
C ALA A 159 -6.55 -0.71 -6.18
N LYS A 160 -7.11 0.36 -6.74
CA LYS A 160 -8.50 0.41 -7.15
C LYS A 160 -8.57 0.31 -8.67
N ALA A 161 -8.91 -0.87 -9.19
CA ALA A 161 -9.07 -1.10 -10.62
C ALA A 161 -10.22 -0.22 -11.17
N GLY A 162 -9.94 0.42 -12.31
CA GLY A 162 -10.82 1.40 -12.96
C GLY A 162 -10.34 2.85 -12.83
N THR A 163 -9.65 3.22 -11.74
CA THR A 163 -9.03 4.55 -11.58
C THR A 163 -7.51 4.49 -11.69
N ASP A 164 -6.90 3.45 -11.11
CA ASP A 164 -5.46 3.20 -11.25
C ASP A 164 -5.23 2.29 -12.46
N LYS A 165 -4.99 2.88 -13.63
CA LYS A 165 -4.67 2.16 -14.89
C LYS A 165 -3.35 1.35 -14.85
N ARG A 166 -2.78 1.07 -13.68
CA ARG A 166 -1.38 0.62 -13.57
C ARG A 166 -1.12 -0.51 -12.59
N LEU A 167 -2.13 -1.20 -12.04
CA LEU A 167 -1.79 -2.41 -11.26
C LEU A 167 -1.34 -3.56 -12.17
N PHE A 168 -1.78 -3.63 -13.41
CA PHE A 168 -1.29 -4.63 -14.35
C PHE A 168 -0.91 -3.97 -15.69
N PRO A 169 0.18 -4.43 -16.34
CA PRO A 169 1.13 -5.43 -15.85
C PRO A 169 1.98 -4.89 -14.68
N TYR A 170 2.17 -5.69 -13.63
CA TYR A 170 3.01 -5.36 -12.48
C TYR A 170 4.32 -6.10 -12.58
N GLN A 171 5.43 -5.37 -12.57
CA GLN A 171 6.77 -5.95 -12.63
C GLN A 171 7.48 -5.76 -11.30
N ILE A 172 8.06 -6.84 -10.80
CA ILE A 172 8.80 -6.82 -9.55
C ILE A 172 10.03 -7.73 -9.65
N PRO A 173 11.21 -7.28 -9.22
CA PRO A 173 12.37 -8.15 -9.13
C PRO A 173 12.20 -9.10 -7.93
N LEU A 174 12.28 -10.40 -8.18
CA LEU A 174 12.23 -11.46 -7.16
C LEU A 174 13.54 -12.25 -7.18
N THR A 175 13.99 -12.73 -6.03
CA THR A 175 15.07 -13.72 -5.97
C THR A 175 14.57 -15.08 -6.49
N PRO A 176 15.46 -15.98 -6.97
CA PRO A 176 15.07 -17.34 -7.30
C PRO A 176 14.55 -18.06 -6.05
N GLY A 177 13.37 -18.67 -6.15
CA GLY A 177 12.71 -19.29 -5.02
C GLY A 177 11.26 -19.68 -5.29
N ASP A 178 10.64 -20.30 -4.30
CA ASP A 178 9.22 -20.66 -4.31
C ASP A 178 8.41 -19.57 -3.60
N TYR A 179 7.32 -19.14 -4.25
CA TYR A 179 6.46 -18.06 -3.78
C TYR A 179 4.99 -18.50 -3.79
N THR A 180 4.20 -17.85 -2.94
CA THR A 180 2.73 -17.89 -2.95
C THR A 180 2.20 -16.52 -3.33
N LEU A 181 1.34 -16.49 -4.34
CA LEU A 181 0.54 -15.35 -4.73
C LEU A 181 -0.86 -15.47 -4.10
N ASN A 182 -1.22 -14.53 -3.24
CA ASN A 182 -2.59 -14.31 -2.79
C ASN A 182 -3.16 -13.09 -3.51
N TYR A 183 -4.25 -13.25 -4.24
CA TYR A 183 -4.97 -12.18 -4.90
C TYR A 183 -6.35 -12.01 -4.29
N TYR A 184 -6.66 -10.79 -3.85
CA TYR A 184 -7.94 -10.42 -3.27
C TYR A 184 -8.65 -9.42 -4.17
N GLN A 185 -9.95 -9.59 -4.30
CA GLN A 185 -10.84 -8.66 -5.00
C GLN A 185 -11.95 -8.24 -4.05
N ASN A 186 -12.13 -6.92 -3.90
CA ASN A 186 -13.06 -6.30 -2.96
C ASN A 186 -12.92 -6.82 -1.52
N GLY A 187 -11.69 -7.17 -1.12
CA GLY A 187 -11.37 -7.69 0.22
C GLY A 187 -11.55 -9.21 0.37
N VAL A 188 -11.99 -9.91 -0.67
CA VAL A 188 -12.19 -11.38 -0.65
C VAL A 188 -11.06 -12.05 -1.41
N LEU A 189 -10.42 -13.05 -0.80
CA LEU A 189 -9.40 -13.88 -1.45
C LEU A 189 -10.04 -14.62 -2.64
N GLN A 190 -9.59 -14.30 -3.85
CA GLN A 190 -10.07 -14.95 -5.08
C GLN A 190 -9.15 -16.07 -5.50
N ILE A 191 -7.84 -15.84 -5.41
CA ILE A 191 -6.82 -16.79 -5.89
C ILE A 191 -5.73 -16.91 -4.86
N GLN A 192 -5.31 -18.15 -4.62
CA GLN A 192 -4.08 -18.49 -3.94
C GLN A 192 -3.34 -19.47 -4.85
N SER A 193 -2.17 -19.08 -5.35
CA SER A 193 -1.39 -19.88 -6.30
C SER A 193 0.07 -19.90 -5.92
N ALA A 194 0.73 -21.05 -6.05
CA ALA A 194 2.16 -21.17 -5.87
C ALA A 194 2.87 -21.00 -7.22
N PHE A 195 4.02 -20.32 -7.23
CA PHE A 195 4.86 -20.20 -8.42
C PHE A 195 6.35 -20.21 -8.03
N THR A 196 7.21 -20.62 -8.95
CA THR A 196 8.66 -20.70 -8.72
C THR A 196 9.36 -19.73 -9.67
N VAL A 197 10.23 -18.88 -9.11
CA VAL A 197 11.11 -18.00 -9.87
C VAL A 197 12.44 -18.72 -10.05
N LYS A 198 12.89 -18.88 -11.29
CA LYS A 198 14.17 -19.50 -11.63
C LYS A 198 15.19 -18.45 -12.04
N LEU A 199 16.44 -18.66 -11.67
CA LEU A 199 17.53 -17.75 -12.04
C LEU A 199 17.68 -17.69 -13.57
N GLY A 200 17.66 -16.46 -14.11
CA GLY A 200 17.87 -16.21 -15.54
C GLY A 200 16.63 -16.40 -16.44
N GLU A 201 15.47 -16.73 -15.87
CA GLU A 201 14.22 -16.90 -16.62
C GLU A 201 13.20 -15.84 -16.20
N SER A 202 12.84 -14.90 -17.07
CA SER A 202 11.77 -13.94 -16.78
C SER A 202 10.46 -14.68 -16.56
N GLY A 203 9.86 -14.54 -15.38
CA GLY A 203 8.58 -15.18 -15.05
C GLY A 203 7.39 -14.31 -15.43
N THR A 204 6.36 -14.91 -16.03
CA THR A 204 5.04 -14.28 -16.16
C THR A 204 4.02 -15.07 -15.36
N VAL A 205 3.34 -14.40 -14.42
CA VAL A 205 2.29 -14.98 -13.60
C VAL A 205 0.95 -14.38 -14.04
N VAL A 206 0.08 -15.22 -14.61
CA VAL A 206 -1.24 -14.81 -15.07
C VAL A 206 -2.28 -15.06 -13.97
N ILE A 207 -3.05 -14.02 -13.67
CA ILE A 207 -4.15 -14.02 -12.70
C ILE A 207 -5.45 -14.07 -13.52
N ASN A 208 -6.20 -15.17 -13.39
CA ASN A 208 -7.40 -15.45 -14.18
C ASN A 208 -8.70 -15.23 -13.40
#